data_AF-A0A2D0QY33-F1
#
_entry.id   AF-A0A2D0QY33-F1
#
_cell.length_a   1.000
_cell.length_b   1.000
_cell.length_c   1.000
_cell.angle_alpha   90.00
_cell.angle_beta   90.00
_cell.angle_gamma   90.00
#
_symmetry.space_group_name_H-M   'P 1'
#
loop_
_entity.id
_entity.type
_entity.pdbx_description
1 polymer ?
#
loop_
_entity_poly.entity_id
_entity_poly.type
_entity_poly.pdbx_seq_one_letter_code
_entity_poly.pdbx_strand_id
1 'polypeptide(L)'
;MKLCVILVLLTTLPANTEFVYKFTALSGCSDSVDEAILLYSLHQDEILFIDYTTKQQIYRLPPFADPIDVADLYDFAIAKRTECLQNIQNVTAVAGRPPEPRVAPEISVYPKHDVVPGEENNFICFMRNFYPPHISVNWTRNGVSVTGGVYISQFSLNRDGTFNLFSTLTSSPETEADVYSCTVEHEALDSPQTRTWDDSAINRHVTPSVTPTVVFAVGIAVGILGLFTGMFFVIKSLFFC
;
A
#
# COMPACT_ATOMS: atom_id res chain seq x y z
N MET A 1 10.96 -29.49 -56.64
CA MET A 1 10.89 -29.24 -55.18
C MET A 1 9.68 -28.37 -54.92
N LYS A 2 8.67 -28.84 -54.18
CA LYS A 2 7.47 -28.05 -53.87
C LYS A 2 7.74 -27.23 -52.61
N LEU A 3 7.68 -25.91 -52.73
CA LEU A 3 7.89 -24.97 -51.62
C LEU A 3 6.56 -24.85 -50.84
N CYS A 4 6.52 -25.36 -49.61
CA CYS A 4 5.40 -25.09 -48.69
C CYS A 4 5.69 -23.78 -47.94
N VAL A 5 4.92 -22.75 -48.22
CA VAL A 5 4.94 -21.50 -47.45
C VAL A 5 3.82 -21.59 -46.41
N ILE A 6 4.19 -21.65 -45.13
CA ILE A 6 3.24 -21.60 -44.02
C ILE A 6 3.18 -20.15 -43.54
N LEU A 7 2.04 -19.50 -43.76
CA LEU A 7 1.78 -18.15 -43.26
C LEU A 7 1.12 -18.28 -41.87
N VAL A 8 1.86 -17.95 -40.81
CA VAL A 8 1.33 -17.92 -39.44
C VAL A 8 0.96 -16.48 -39.10
N LEU A 9 -0.34 -16.18 -39.07
CA LEU A 9 -0.86 -14.92 -38.55
C LEU A 9 -1.04 -15.04 -37.03
N LEU A 10 -0.10 -14.49 -36.25
CA LEU A 10 -0.30 -14.26 -34.83
C LEU A 10 -1.01 -12.92 -34.64
N THR A 11 -2.31 -12.95 -34.39
CA THR A 11 -3.05 -11.80 -33.88
C THR A 11 -2.88 -11.73 -32.37
N THR A 12 -1.99 -10.86 -31.89
CA THR A 12 -1.95 -10.51 -30.47
C THR A 12 -3.08 -9.52 -30.19
N LEU A 13 -4.16 -9.97 -29.55
CA LEU A 13 -5.11 -9.05 -28.93
C LEU A 13 -4.44 -8.46 -27.67
N PRO A 14 -4.49 -7.13 -27.45
CA PRO A 14 -4.04 -6.57 -26.20
C PRO A 14 -4.92 -7.11 -25.07
N ALA A 15 -4.33 -7.91 -24.17
CA ALA A 15 -5.00 -8.46 -22.99
C ALA A 15 -5.11 -7.45 -21.82
N ASN A 16 -4.91 -6.16 -22.08
CA ASN A 16 -5.05 -5.12 -21.07
C ASN A 16 -6.38 -4.41 -21.26
N THR A 17 -7.44 -4.97 -20.69
CA THR A 17 -8.63 -4.17 -20.36
C THR A 17 -8.34 -3.40 -19.09
N GLU A 18 -7.87 -2.17 -19.24
CA GLU A 18 -7.74 -1.23 -18.14
C GLU A 18 -9.11 -0.59 -17.89
N PHE A 19 -9.78 -1.03 -16.83
CA PHE A 19 -11.08 -0.46 -16.45
C PHE A 19 -10.86 0.93 -15.86
N VAL A 20 -11.58 1.94 -16.40
CA VAL A 20 -11.51 3.33 -15.93
C VAL A 20 -11.99 3.43 -14.46
N TYR A 21 -13.00 2.65 -14.09
CA TYR A 21 -13.53 2.55 -12.72
C TYR A 21 -13.60 1.08 -12.31
N LYS A 22 -13.08 0.75 -11.13
CA LYS A 22 -13.14 -0.60 -10.57
C LYS A 22 -13.96 -0.59 -9.28
N PHE A 23 -15.21 -1.05 -9.38
CA PHE A 23 -16.03 -1.33 -8.20
C PHE A 23 -15.73 -2.73 -7.69
N THR A 24 -15.44 -2.87 -6.40
CA THR A 24 -15.12 -4.16 -5.76
C THR A 24 -16.08 -4.40 -4.61
N ALA A 25 -16.71 -5.56 -4.58
CA ALA A 25 -17.45 -6.06 -3.43
C ALA A 25 -16.64 -7.20 -2.82
N LEU A 26 -16.14 -7.03 -1.59
CA LEU A 26 -15.44 -8.07 -0.85
C LEU A 26 -16.36 -8.61 0.24
N SER A 27 -16.65 -9.91 0.18
CA SER A 27 -17.33 -10.66 1.22
C SER A 27 -16.44 -11.79 1.71
N GLY A 28 -16.25 -11.92 3.02
CA GLY A 28 -15.45 -12.97 3.61
C GLY A 28 -15.94 -13.33 5.01
N CYS A 29 -15.57 -14.51 5.47
CA CYS A 29 -15.84 -14.99 6.81
C CYS A 29 -14.71 -15.92 7.24
N SER A 30 -14.54 -16.05 8.55
CA SER A 30 -13.65 -17.03 9.14
C SER A 30 -14.46 -17.98 10.02
N ASP A 31 -14.10 -19.27 10.01
CA ASP A 31 -14.67 -20.30 10.87
C ASP A 31 -13.84 -20.55 12.14
N SER A 32 -12.63 -19.99 12.23
CA SER A 32 -11.72 -20.05 13.38
C SER A 32 -11.87 -18.86 14.33
N VAL A 33 -12.13 -17.69 13.78
CA VAL A 33 -12.39 -16.42 14.46
C VAL A 33 -13.77 -15.94 14.01
N ASP A 34 -14.63 -15.51 14.94
CA ASP A 34 -16.01 -15.11 14.65
C ASP A 34 -16.11 -13.75 13.94
N GLU A 35 -15.41 -13.63 12.82
CA GLU A 35 -15.24 -12.42 12.02
C GLU A 35 -15.82 -12.63 10.62
N ALA A 36 -16.44 -11.57 10.11
CA ALA A 36 -16.96 -11.50 8.76
C ALA A 36 -16.75 -10.10 8.21
N ILE A 37 -16.64 -10.03 6.89
CA ILE A 37 -16.51 -8.77 6.17
C ILE A 37 -17.51 -8.72 5.03
N LEU A 38 -18.16 -7.56 4.88
CA LEU A 38 -18.84 -7.15 3.68
C LEU A 38 -18.52 -5.68 3.45
N LEU A 39 -17.72 -5.39 2.42
CA LEU A 39 -17.35 -4.03 2.04
C LEU A 39 -17.49 -3.83 0.54
N TYR A 40 -17.76 -2.58 0.18
CA TYR A 40 -17.75 -2.08 -1.18
C TYR A 40 -16.69 -0.99 -1.29
N SER A 41 -15.90 -1.04 -2.36
CA SER A 41 -14.85 -0.06 -2.64
C SER A 41 -14.82 0.36 -4.11
N LEU A 42 -14.36 1.57 -4.36
CA LEU A 42 -14.13 2.12 -5.69
C LEU A 42 -12.63 2.39 -5.85
N HIS A 43 -11.99 1.74 -6.81
CA HIS A 43 -10.53 1.72 -7.08
C HIS A 43 -9.63 1.18 -5.97
N GLN A 44 -10.01 1.31 -4.70
CA GLN A 44 -9.46 0.77 -3.44
C GLN A 44 -9.94 1.63 -2.25
N ASP A 45 -10.61 2.76 -2.50
CA ASP A 45 -11.22 3.60 -1.49
C ASP A 45 -12.55 3.00 -1.02
N GLU A 46 -12.71 2.88 0.29
CA GLU A 46 -13.93 2.40 0.92
C GLU A 46 -15.09 3.35 0.63
N ILE A 47 -16.21 2.81 0.18
CA ILE A 47 -17.44 3.59 0.00
C ILE A 47 -18.50 3.20 1.03
N LEU A 48 -18.56 1.93 1.41
CA LEU A 48 -19.56 1.37 2.30
C LEU A 48 -19.06 0.04 2.89
N PHE A 49 -19.27 -0.17 4.18
CA PHE A 49 -19.04 -1.47 4.81
C PHE A 49 -20.05 -1.73 5.91
N ILE A 50 -20.15 -2.98 6.34
CA ILE A 50 -21.00 -3.39 7.46
C ILE A 50 -20.18 -3.46 8.74
N ASP A 51 -20.62 -2.69 9.74
CA ASP A 51 -20.17 -2.87 11.11
C ASP A 51 -21.08 -3.91 11.79
N TYR A 52 -20.53 -5.10 11.99
CA TYR A 52 -21.23 -6.21 12.63
C TYR A 52 -21.45 -5.99 14.14
N THR A 53 -20.71 -5.09 14.78
CA THR A 53 -20.85 -4.75 16.21
C THR A 53 -22.06 -3.85 16.41
N THR A 54 -22.13 -2.76 15.64
CA THR A 54 -23.24 -1.79 15.73
C THR A 54 -24.46 -2.21 14.91
N LYS A 55 -24.32 -3.21 14.04
CA LYS A 55 -25.34 -3.70 13.10
C LYS A 55 -25.80 -2.64 12.11
N GLN A 56 -24.86 -1.81 11.67
CA GLN A 56 -25.12 -0.69 10.78
C GLN A 56 -24.22 -0.74 9.55
N GLN A 57 -24.73 -0.16 8.48
CA GLN A 57 -23.96 0.10 7.28
C GLN A 57 -23.31 1.49 7.40
N ILE A 58 -22.00 1.55 7.24
CA ILE A 58 -21.20 2.76 7.42
C ILE A 58 -20.77 3.28 6.05
N TYR A 59 -21.21 4.48 5.70
CA TYR A 59 -20.85 5.16 4.46
C TYR A 59 -19.56 5.97 4.63
N ARG A 60 -18.68 5.91 3.64
CA ARG A 60 -17.39 6.63 3.58
C ARG A 60 -17.28 7.54 2.37
N LEU A 61 -18.39 7.80 1.71
CA LEU A 61 -18.47 8.66 0.54
C LEU A 61 -18.09 10.11 0.88
N PRO A 62 -17.42 10.82 -0.05
CA PRO A 62 -17.17 12.25 0.10
C PRO A 62 -18.46 13.05 0.23
N PRO A 63 -18.42 14.25 0.86
CA PRO A 63 -19.63 15.07 1.07
C PRO A 63 -20.36 15.50 -0.21
N PHE A 64 -19.68 15.48 -1.35
CA PHE A 64 -20.24 15.84 -2.66
C PHE A 64 -20.91 14.67 -3.38
N ALA A 65 -20.73 13.43 -2.89
CA ALA A 65 -21.32 12.26 -3.50
C ALA A 65 -22.75 12.07 -2.98
N ASP A 66 -23.67 11.72 -3.88
CA ASP A 66 -25.04 11.42 -3.50
C ASP A 66 -25.08 10.23 -2.51
N PRO A 67 -25.87 10.31 -1.43
CA PRO A 67 -26.04 9.19 -0.52
C PRO A 67 -26.53 7.95 -1.26
N ILE A 68 -25.82 6.84 -1.08
CA ILE A 68 -26.31 5.52 -1.50
C ILE A 68 -27.25 5.06 -0.38
N ASP A 69 -28.50 4.72 -0.71
CA ASP A 69 -29.39 4.04 0.24
C ASP A 69 -29.64 2.62 -0.25
N VAL A 70 -29.01 1.66 0.43
CA VAL A 70 -29.31 0.23 0.22
C VAL A 70 -30.10 -0.25 1.42
N ALA A 71 -31.41 -0.42 1.23
CA ALA A 71 -32.26 -1.02 2.24
C ALA A 71 -31.79 -2.46 2.55
N ASP A 72 -31.90 -2.86 3.81
CA ASP A 72 -31.67 -4.22 4.31
C ASP A 72 -30.27 -4.81 4.02
N LEU A 73 -29.25 -3.96 3.82
CA LEU A 73 -27.89 -4.45 3.52
C LEU A 73 -27.28 -5.26 4.68
N TYR A 74 -27.63 -4.92 5.93
CA TYR A 74 -27.18 -5.70 7.08
C TYR A 74 -27.73 -7.13 7.03
N ASP A 75 -29.01 -7.31 6.71
CA ASP A 75 -29.62 -8.65 6.58
C ASP A 75 -29.00 -9.43 5.41
N PHE A 76 -28.72 -8.73 4.30
CA PHE A 76 -27.95 -9.29 3.19
C PHE A 76 -26.55 -9.75 3.64
N ALA A 77 -25.87 -8.98 4.48
CA ALA A 77 -24.55 -9.32 5.01
C ALA A 77 -24.58 -10.55 5.93
N ILE A 78 -25.64 -10.72 6.71
CA ILE A 78 -25.87 -11.92 7.53
C ILE A 78 -26.12 -13.14 6.64
N ALA A 79 -26.92 -13.00 5.58
CA ALA A 79 -27.13 -14.08 4.61
C ALA A 79 -25.80 -14.47 3.93
N LYS A 80 -24.98 -13.49 3.52
CA LYS A 80 -23.66 -13.73 2.91
C LYS A 80 -22.67 -14.39 3.86
N ARG A 81 -22.64 -14.00 5.13
CA ARG A 81 -21.85 -14.68 6.17
C ARG A 81 -22.27 -16.15 6.31
N THR A 82 -23.57 -16.41 6.33
CA THR A 82 -24.12 -17.78 6.45
C THR A 82 -23.70 -18.64 5.26
N GLU A 83 -23.84 -18.11 4.04
CA GLU A 83 -23.42 -18.77 2.80
C GLU A 83 -21.90 -19.05 2.81
N CYS A 84 -21.10 -18.07 3.23
CA CYS A 84 -19.65 -18.22 3.33
C CYS A 84 -19.25 -19.35 4.30
N LEU A 85 -19.85 -19.41 5.48
CA LEU A 85 -19.56 -20.46 6.47
C LEU A 85 -19.97 -21.86 5.95
N GLN A 86 -21.10 -21.96 5.25
CA GLN A 86 -21.51 -23.20 4.58
C GLN A 86 -20.52 -23.63 3.50
N ASN A 87 -20.02 -22.67 2.71
CA ASN A 87 -19.02 -22.95 1.68
C ASN A 87 -17.70 -23.46 2.27
N ILE A 88 -17.24 -22.89 3.39
CA ILE A 88 -16.07 -23.38 4.12
C ILE A 88 -16.25 -24.85 4.53
N GLN A 89 -17.42 -25.20 5.09
CA GLN A 89 -17.73 -26.58 5.48
C GLN A 89 -17.72 -27.53 4.27
N ASN A 90 -18.37 -27.14 3.18
CA ASN A 90 -18.45 -27.95 1.96
C ASN A 90 -17.08 -28.19 1.32
N VAL A 91 -16.28 -27.13 1.18
CA VAL A 91 -14.92 -27.22 0.61
C VAL A 91 -14.02 -28.04 1.53
N THR A 92 -14.11 -27.84 2.85
CA THR A 92 -13.35 -28.62 3.84
C THR A 92 -13.68 -30.11 3.79
N ALA A 93 -14.96 -30.47 3.59
CA ALA A 93 -15.37 -31.87 3.49
C ALA A 93 -14.80 -32.59 2.25
N VAL A 94 -14.55 -31.85 1.16
CA VAL A 94 -14.05 -32.41 -0.11
C VAL A 94 -12.52 -32.38 -0.19
N ALA A 95 -11.92 -31.23 0.16
CA ALA A 95 -10.50 -30.96 -0.05
C ALA A 95 -9.66 -31.01 1.25
N GLY A 96 -10.30 -31.19 2.41
CA GLY A 96 -9.65 -31.02 3.71
C GLY A 96 -9.33 -29.55 4.01
N ARG A 97 -8.42 -29.32 4.95
CA ARG A 97 -7.90 -27.98 5.28
C ARG A 97 -6.42 -27.90 4.90
N PRO A 98 -6.08 -27.41 3.69
CA PRO A 98 -4.69 -27.15 3.37
C PRO A 98 -4.13 -26.07 4.31
N PRO A 99 -2.80 -26.04 4.53
CA PRO A 99 -2.18 -24.96 5.30
C PRO A 99 -2.52 -23.60 4.68
N GLU A 100 -2.97 -22.66 5.51
CA GLU A 100 -3.25 -21.31 5.09
C GLU A 100 -1.93 -20.59 4.74
N PRO A 101 -1.84 -19.92 3.57
CA PRO A 101 -0.68 -19.10 3.23
C PRO A 101 -0.46 -18.01 4.27
N ARG A 102 0.80 -17.62 4.48
CA ARG A 102 1.17 -16.58 5.45
C ARG A 102 2.13 -15.59 4.81
N VAL A 103 1.72 -14.33 4.79
CA VAL A 103 2.51 -13.23 4.25
C VAL A 103 2.55 -12.12 5.30
N ALA A 104 3.76 -11.79 5.76
CA ALA A 104 3.97 -10.76 6.76
C ALA A 104 3.70 -9.35 6.21
N PRO A 105 3.11 -8.44 7.01
CA PRO A 105 2.88 -7.07 6.59
C PRO A 105 4.18 -6.29 6.41
N GLU A 106 4.25 -5.50 5.34
CA GLU A 106 5.18 -4.38 5.25
C GLU A 106 4.59 -3.19 6.01
N ILE A 107 5.28 -2.72 7.04
CA ILE A 107 4.77 -1.68 7.95
C ILE A 107 5.54 -0.38 7.73
N SER A 108 4.82 0.71 7.47
CA SER A 108 5.35 2.06 7.36
C SER A 108 4.58 3.03 8.25
N VAL A 109 5.28 4.00 8.85
CA VAL A 109 4.67 5.02 9.72
C VAL A 109 5.11 6.39 9.25
N TYR A 110 4.15 7.27 8.99
CA TYR A 110 4.39 8.62 8.50
C TYR A 110 3.25 9.56 8.88
N PRO A 111 3.51 10.87 9.07
CA PRO A 111 2.46 11.85 9.30
C PRO A 111 1.82 12.25 7.96
N LYS A 112 0.58 12.70 8.01
CA LYS A 112 -0.15 13.20 6.84
C LYS A 112 0.41 14.54 6.35
N HIS A 113 0.82 15.38 7.29
CA HIS A 113 1.41 16.70 7.05
C HIS A 113 2.74 16.83 7.82
N ASP A 114 3.51 17.88 7.56
CA ASP A 114 4.69 18.19 8.36
C ASP A 114 4.31 18.37 9.84
N VAL A 115 5.16 17.90 10.74
CA VAL A 115 4.88 17.92 12.18
C VAL A 115 5.22 19.29 12.75
N VAL A 116 4.18 20.02 13.16
CA VAL A 116 4.30 21.33 13.83
C VAL A 116 3.76 21.21 15.26
N PRO A 117 4.56 21.55 16.29
CA PRO A 117 4.08 21.51 17.68
C PRO A 117 2.83 22.37 17.88
N GLY A 118 1.82 21.80 18.53
CA GLY A 118 0.53 22.42 18.81
C GLY A 118 -0.51 22.28 17.69
N GLU A 119 -0.13 21.88 16.48
CA GLU A 119 -1.06 21.68 15.38
C GLU A 119 -1.54 20.22 15.30
N GLU A 120 -2.83 20.01 15.05
CA GLU A 120 -3.40 18.67 14.85
C GLU A 120 -2.86 18.03 13.57
N ASN A 121 -2.43 16.77 13.66
CA ASN A 121 -1.97 15.99 12.53
C ASN A 121 -2.50 14.54 12.64
N ASN A 122 -2.42 13.82 11.52
CA ASN A 122 -2.80 12.42 11.42
C ASN A 122 -1.55 11.58 11.18
N PHE A 123 -1.18 10.75 12.16
CA PHE A 123 -0.11 9.77 12.02
C PHE A 123 -0.67 8.49 11.43
N ILE A 124 -0.13 8.03 10.31
CA ILE A 124 -0.63 6.92 9.53
C ILE A 124 0.33 5.74 9.69
N CYS A 125 -0.19 4.60 10.11
CA CYS A 125 0.47 3.31 10.05
C CYS A 125 -0.14 2.51 8.91
N PHE A 126 0.63 2.31 7.85
CA PHE A 126 0.19 1.57 6.67
C PHE A 126 0.83 0.18 6.66
N MET A 127 -0.02 -0.84 6.71
CA MET A 127 0.33 -2.25 6.64
C MET A 127 -0.05 -2.79 5.27
N ARG A 128 0.92 -3.30 4.52
CA ARG A 128 0.72 -3.73 3.12
C ARG A 128 1.01 -5.19 2.92
N ASN A 129 0.38 -5.73 1.88
CA ASN A 129 0.68 -7.03 1.30
C ASN A 129 0.65 -8.19 2.30
N PHE A 130 -0.24 -8.15 3.30
CA PHE A 130 -0.32 -9.20 4.32
C PHE A 130 -1.48 -10.17 4.06
N TYR A 131 -1.34 -11.37 4.60
CA TYR A 131 -2.37 -12.40 4.60
C TYR A 131 -2.05 -13.42 5.70
N PRO A 132 -3.03 -13.92 6.46
CA PRO A 132 -4.49 -13.70 6.40
C PRO A 132 -4.94 -12.31 6.91
N PRO A 133 -6.22 -11.92 6.78
CA PRO A 133 -6.67 -10.57 7.14
C PRO A 133 -6.70 -10.27 8.64
N HIS A 134 -6.51 -11.26 9.52
CA HIS A 134 -6.52 -11.03 10.97
C HIS A 134 -5.23 -10.33 11.45
N ILE A 135 -5.35 -9.07 11.86
CA ILE A 135 -4.24 -8.20 12.24
C ILE A 135 -4.65 -7.27 13.40
N SER A 136 -3.74 -7.05 14.35
CA SER A 136 -3.94 -6.14 15.48
C SER A 136 -2.95 -5.00 15.44
N VAL A 137 -3.40 -3.80 15.79
CA VAL A 137 -2.60 -2.57 15.76
C VAL A 137 -2.76 -1.80 17.05
N ASN A 138 -1.66 -1.40 17.66
CA ASN A 138 -1.65 -0.53 18.83
C ASN A 138 -0.74 0.68 18.61
N TRP A 139 -1.16 1.83 19.12
CA TRP A 139 -0.41 3.08 19.08
C TRP A 139 0.20 3.42 20.42
N THR A 140 1.42 3.95 20.40
CA THR A 140 2.05 4.57 21.56
C THR A 140 2.57 5.95 21.21
N ARG A 141 2.43 6.89 22.16
CA ARG A 141 3.05 8.21 22.15
C ARG A 141 4.02 8.28 23.32
N ASN A 142 5.29 8.52 23.06
CA ASN A 142 6.36 8.55 24.07
C ASN A 142 6.37 7.27 24.94
N GLY A 143 6.10 6.11 24.32
CA GLY A 143 6.04 4.81 24.99
C GLY A 143 4.74 4.53 25.76
N VAL A 144 3.81 5.48 25.83
CA VAL A 144 2.52 5.32 26.50
C VAL A 144 1.43 4.95 25.50
N SER A 145 0.64 3.91 25.80
CA SER A 145 -0.45 3.44 24.95
C SER A 145 -1.52 4.52 24.75
N VAL A 146 -1.96 4.73 23.50
CA VAL A 146 -2.99 5.72 23.14
C VAL A 146 -4.08 5.05 22.32
N THR A 147 -5.33 5.23 22.77
CA THR A 147 -6.53 4.70 22.07
C THR A 147 -7.46 5.81 21.58
N GLY A 148 -7.39 7.01 22.17
CA GLY A 148 -8.16 8.17 21.73
C GLY A 148 -7.66 8.69 20.38
N GLY A 149 -8.58 9.02 19.47
CA GLY A 149 -8.24 9.52 18.14
C GLY A 149 -7.70 8.45 17.18
N VAL A 150 -7.75 7.16 17.56
CA VAL A 150 -7.37 6.05 16.69
C VAL A 150 -8.54 5.64 15.81
N TYR A 151 -8.27 5.52 14.51
CA TYR A 151 -9.17 4.98 13.51
C TYR A 151 -8.46 3.85 12.74
N ILE A 152 -9.18 2.79 12.42
CA ILE A 152 -8.70 1.67 11.60
C ILE A 152 -9.62 1.55 10.39
N SER A 153 -9.03 1.49 9.19
CA SER A 153 -9.76 1.33 7.94
C SER A 153 -10.31 -0.09 7.79
N GLN A 154 -11.11 -0.35 6.77
CA GLN A 154 -11.37 -1.71 6.29
C GLN A 154 -10.20 -2.23 5.45
N PHE A 155 -10.22 -3.52 5.14
CA PHE A 155 -9.20 -4.14 4.30
C PHE A 155 -9.35 -3.73 2.83
N SER A 156 -8.22 -3.47 2.20
CA SER A 156 -8.12 -3.24 0.76
C SER A 156 -7.50 -4.47 0.09
N LEU A 157 -8.23 -5.11 -0.82
CA LEU A 157 -7.78 -6.34 -1.50
C LEU A 157 -6.86 -6.02 -2.69
N ASN A 158 -5.65 -6.57 -2.65
CA ASN A 158 -4.67 -6.51 -3.75
C ASN A 158 -4.97 -7.55 -4.84
N ARG A 159 -4.39 -7.36 -6.02
CA ARG A 159 -4.59 -8.28 -7.17
C ARG A 159 -3.99 -9.67 -6.93
N ASP A 160 -3.00 -9.77 -6.05
CA ASP A 160 -2.33 -11.03 -5.68
C ASP A 160 -3.04 -11.78 -4.53
N GLY A 161 -4.15 -11.24 -4.02
CA GLY A 161 -4.92 -11.84 -2.93
C GLY A 161 -4.51 -11.41 -1.53
N THR A 162 -3.47 -10.56 -1.40
CA THR A 162 -3.07 -9.98 -0.10
C THR A 162 -3.93 -8.77 0.26
N PHE A 163 -3.84 -8.32 1.52
CA PHE A 163 -4.57 -7.17 2.03
C PHE A 163 -3.65 -6.00 2.37
N ASN A 164 -4.19 -4.79 2.28
CA ASN A 164 -3.64 -3.61 2.91
C ASN A 164 -4.62 -3.05 3.96
N LEU A 165 -4.10 -2.35 4.95
CA LEU A 165 -4.85 -1.74 6.04
C LEU A 165 -4.17 -0.44 6.48
N PHE A 166 -4.95 0.57 6.84
CA PHE A 166 -4.46 1.79 7.48
C PHE A 166 -4.97 1.88 8.92
N SER A 167 -4.09 2.22 9.84
CA SER A 167 -4.47 2.77 11.13
C SER A 167 -4.02 4.23 11.19
N THR A 168 -4.88 5.12 11.67
CA THR A 168 -4.62 6.54 11.78
C THR A 168 -4.78 6.97 13.24
N LEU A 169 -3.82 7.71 13.76
CA LEU A 169 -3.89 8.38 15.05
C LEU A 169 -3.95 9.90 14.83
N THR A 170 -5.07 10.52 15.18
CA THR A 170 -5.21 11.97 15.22
C THR A 170 -4.64 12.50 16.54
N SER A 171 -3.61 13.36 16.46
CA SER A 171 -2.91 13.90 17.63
C SER A 171 -2.28 15.25 17.31
N SER A 172 -2.24 16.14 18.31
CA SER A 172 -1.44 17.38 18.27
C SER A 172 -0.13 17.14 19.04
N PRO A 173 1.03 17.10 18.37
CA PRO A 173 2.33 16.99 19.03
C PRO A 173 2.55 18.18 19.98
N GLU A 174 3.01 17.93 21.19
CA GLU A 174 3.35 18.97 22.17
C GLU A 174 4.75 19.52 21.91
N THR A 175 5.65 18.67 21.43
CA THR A 175 7.04 19.02 21.13
C THR A 175 7.52 18.30 19.88
N GLU A 176 8.59 18.80 19.25
CA GLU A 176 9.28 18.10 18.14
C GLU A 176 9.91 16.76 18.58
N ALA A 177 10.05 16.53 19.89
CA ALA A 177 10.61 15.30 20.45
C ALA A 177 9.56 14.20 20.68
N ASP A 178 8.28 14.46 20.38
CA ASP A 178 7.24 13.47 20.54
C ASP A 178 7.41 12.29 19.58
N VAL A 179 7.45 11.09 20.15
CA VAL A 179 7.69 9.85 19.43
C VAL A 179 6.39 9.07 19.28
N TYR A 180 5.98 8.87 18.03
CA TYR A 180 4.79 8.08 17.68
C TYR A 180 5.22 6.72 17.15
N SER A 181 4.70 5.65 17.75
CA SER A 181 5.00 4.28 17.31
C SER A 181 3.74 3.45 17.12
N CYS A 182 3.73 2.67 16.04
CA CYS A 182 2.72 1.69 15.69
C CYS A 182 3.28 0.29 15.91
N THR A 183 2.62 -0.50 16.75
CA THR A 183 2.95 -1.92 16.98
C THR A 183 1.91 -2.78 16.29
N VAL A 184 2.37 -3.68 15.44
CA VAL A 184 1.53 -4.56 14.63
C VAL A 184 1.76 -6.01 15.04
N GLU A 185 0.67 -6.73 15.29
CA GLU A 185 0.66 -8.17 15.52
C GLU A 185 -0.05 -8.87 14.37
N HIS A 186 0.62 -9.88 13.79
CA HIS A 186 0.10 -10.65 12.67
C HIS A 186 0.70 -12.06 12.73
N GLU A 187 -0.07 -13.09 12.40
CA GLU A 187 0.36 -14.48 12.59
C GLU A 187 1.53 -14.93 11.70
N ALA A 188 1.81 -14.19 10.63
CA ALA A 188 3.00 -14.40 9.80
C ALA A 188 4.27 -13.73 10.34
N LEU A 189 4.20 -13.01 11.48
CA LEU A 189 5.35 -12.42 12.16
C LEU A 189 5.79 -13.30 13.32
N ASP A 190 7.11 -13.48 13.48
CA ASP A 190 7.68 -14.23 14.62
C ASP A 190 7.41 -13.55 15.97
N SER A 191 7.27 -12.22 15.95
CA SER A 191 6.95 -11.38 17.11
C SER A 191 6.27 -10.08 16.66
N PRO A 192 5.53 -9.39 17.54
CA PRO A 192 5.00 -8.05 17.26
C PRO A 192 6.09 -7.13 16.70
N GLN A 193 5.77 -6.37 15.64
CA GLN A 193 6.69 -5.43 15.04
C GLN A 193 6.27 -4.00 15.34
N THR A 194 7.17 -3.24 15.97
CA THR A 194 6.98 -1.81 16.22
C THR A 194 7.73 -0.99 15.17
N ARG A 195 7.03 -0.04 14.56
CA ARG A 195 7.62 1.00 13.72
C ARG A 195 7.38 2.34 14.36
N THR A 196 8.44 3.12 14.44
CA THR A 196 8.43 4.47 15.00
C THR A 196 8.55 5.46 13.85
N TRP A 197 7.77 6.53 13.91
CA TRP A 197 8.00 7.66 13.01
C TRP A 197 9.35 8.30 13.36
N ASP A 198 10.26 8.30 12.38
CA ASP A 198 11.59 8.88 12.50
C ASP A 198 11.77 9.91 11.40
N ASP A 199 11.78 11.20 11.78
CA ASP A 199 12.00 12.33 10.89
C ASP A 199 13.33 12.20 10.11
N SER A 200 14.32 11.49 10.67
CA SER A 200 15.62 11.29 10.02
C SER A 200 15.61 10.30 8.85
N ALA A 201 14.56 9.47 8.69
CA ALA A 201 14.42 8.56 7.56
C ALA A 201 14.14 9.30 6.24
N ILE A 202 13.44 10.43 6.28
CA ILE A 202 13.19 11.30 5.12
C ILE A 202 14.51 11.94 4.65
N ASN A 203 15.36 12.32 5.59
CA ASN A 203 16.67 12.93 5.30
C ASN A 203 17.74 11.94 4.81
N ARG A 204 17.59 10.62 5.06
CA ARG A 204 18.55 9.61 4.56
C ARG A 204 18.48 9.38 3.05
N HIS A 205 17.36 9.70 2.39
CA HIS A 205 17.24 9.58 0.93
C HIS A 205 17.79 10.79 0.17
N VAL A 206 18.14 11.88 0.85
CA VAL A 206 18.99 12.93 0.28
C VAL A 206 20.45 12.59 0.57
N THR A 207 20.89 11.42 0.15
CA THR A 207 22.28 11.34 -0.30
C THR A 207 22.28 12.05 -1.65
N PRO A 208 23.00 13.18 -1.84
CA PRO A 208 23.20 13.68 -3.19
C PRO A 208 23.83 12.52 -3.96
N SER A 209 23.09 11.93 -4.90
CA SER A 209 23.63 10.88 -5.73
C SER A 209 24.89 11.47 -6.37
N VAL A 210 26.05 10.93 -6.05
CA VAL A 210 27.34 11.46 -6.50
C VAL A 210 27.52 11.23 -8.02
N THR A 211 26.52 10.66 -8.68
CA THR A 211 26.58 10.17 -10.06
C THR A 211 26.46 11.25 -11.15
N PRO A 212 25.58 12.28 -11.10
CA PRO A 212 25.52 13.28 -12.18
C PRO A 212 26.66 14.31 -12.09
N THR A 213 26.98 14.79 -10.88
CA THR A 213 27.93 15.90 -10.68
C THR A 213 29.37 15.48 -11.00
N VAL A 214 29.77 14.26 -10.64
CA VAL A 214 31.11 13.74 -10.95
C VAL A 214 31.27 13.46 -12.43
N VAL A 215 30.26 12.88 -13.09
CA VAL A 215 30.29 12.63 -14.55
C VAL A 215 30.39 13.94 -15.33
N PHE A 216 29.66 14.98 -14.90
CA PHE A 216 29.72 16.30 -15.53
C PHE A 216 31.10 16.97 -15.35
N ALA A 217 31.67 16.93 -14.14
CA ALA A 217 32.99 17.49 -13.86
C ALA A 217 34.10 16.79 -14.64
N VAL A 218 34.05 15.45 -14.73
CA VAL A 218 35.01 14.66 -15.52
C VAL A 218 34.85 14.96 -17.02
N GLY A 219 33.61 15.07 -17.50
CA GLY A 219 33.33 15.44 -18.89
C GLY A 219 33.92 16.80 -19.28
N ILE A 220 33.78 17.81 -18.43
CA ILE A 220 34.38 19.14 -18.63
C ILE A 220 35.91 19.05 -18.69
N ALA A 221 36.54 18.34 -17.76
CA ALA A 221 37.99 18.21 -17.73
C ALA A 221 38.54 17.56 -19.01
N VAL A 222 37.91 16.49 -19.48
CA VAL A 222 38.29 15.82 -20.74
C VAL A 222 38.05 16.72 -21.96
N GLY A 223 36.94 17.45 -22.00
CA GLY A 223 36.65 18.40 -23.08
C GLY A 223 37.69 19.53 -23.19
N ILE A 224 38.11 20.08 -22.04
CA ILE A 224 39.14 21.12 -21.99
C ILE A 224 40.50 20.59 -22.49
N LEU A 225 40.88 19.37 -22.07
CA LEU A 225 42.10 18.72 -22.57
C LEU A 225 42.05 18.48 -24.09
N GLY A 226 40.89 18.09 -24.63
CA GLY A 226 40.67 17.95 -26.06
C GLY A 226 40.85 19.27 -26.82
N LEU A 227 40.36 20.38 -26.26
CA LEU A 227 40.52 21.71 -26.88
C LEU A 227 41.98 22.16 -26.90
N PHE A 228 42.71 21.99 -25.80
CA PHE A 228 44.13 22.36 -25.75
C PHE A 228 45.00 21.53 -26.70
N THR A 229 44.74 20.22 -26.76
CA THR A 229 45.46 19.33 -27.68
C THR A 229 45.14 19.63 -29.14
N GLY A 230 43.85 19.84 -29.48
CA GLY A 230 43.44 20.25 -30.82
C GLY A 230 44.05 21.59 -31.25
N MET A 231 44.03 22.59 -30.37
CA MET A 231 44.63 23.90 -30.64
C MET A 231 46.14 23.79 -30.87
N PHE A 232 46.84 22.95 -30.12
CA PHE A 232 48.26 22.69 -30.33
C PHE A 232 48.55 22.11 -31.72
N PHE A 233 47.75 21.14 -32.20
CA PHE A 233 47.91 20.58 -33.55
C PHE A 233 47.62 21.59 -34.66
N VAL A 234 46.57 22.42 -34.51
CA VAL A 234 46.22 23.48 -35.47
C VAL A 234 47.32 24.55 -35.55
N ILE A 235 47.86 24.97 -34.40
CA ILE A 235 48.99 25.91 -34.35
C ILE A 235 50.20 25.27 -35.04
N LYS A 236 50.52 24.00 -34.72
CA LYS A 236 51.66 23.32 -35.34
C LYS A 236 51.51 23.18 -36.86
N SER A 237 50.29 22.97 -37.37
CA SER A 237 50.02 22.94 -38.82
C SER A 237 50.11 24.31 -39.51
N LEU A 238 49.93 25.41 -38.77
CA LEU A 238 50.05 26.78 -39.30
C LEU A 238 51.50 27.28 -39.33
N PHE A 239 52.38 26.77 -38.45
CA PHE A 239 53.79 27.14 -38.39
C PHE A 239 54.74 26.20 -39.16
N PHE A 240 54.28 25.02 -39.58
CA PHE A 240 54.99 24.12 -40.48
C PHE A 240 54.27 24.03 -41.84
N CYS A 241 54.39 25.10 -42.62
CA CYS A 241 54.23 25.12 -44.08
C CYS A 241 55.56 25.60 -44.67
#